data_AF-A0A2N5JQ74-F1
#
_entry.id   AF-A0A2N5JQ74-F1
#
_cell.length_a   1.000
_cell.length_b   1.000
_cell.length_c   1.000
_cell.angle_alpha   90.00
_cell.angle_beta   90.00
_cell.angle_gamma   90.00
#
_symmetry.space_group_name_H-M   'P 1'
#
loop_
_entity.id
_entity.type
_entity.pdbx_description
1 polymer ?
#
loop_
_entity_poly.entity_id
_entity_poly.type
_entity_poly.pdbx_seq_one_letter_code
_entity_poly.pdbx_strand_id
1 'polypeptide(L)' 'MDTKPTDSAFPYSYHPEGDTFAAGMTKREYFALMLMQGFNASNVEFEDIYQKARMAVAEADALIEVLNEVE' A
#
# COMPACT_ATOMS: atom_id res chain seq x y z
N MET A 1 -15.46 5.45 -7.08
CA MET A 1 -14.57 4.34 -6.76
C MET A 1 -13.90 4.57 -5.40
N ASP A 2 -14.61 4.22 -4.33
CA ASP A 2 -14.03 4.12 -2.99
C ASP A 2 -12.84 3.15 -2.99
N THR A 3 -11.65 3.69 -2.83
CA THR A 3 -10.42 2.94 -2.57
C THR A 3 -10.39 2.56 -1.10
N LYS A 4 -10.47 1.27 -0.80
CA LYS A 4 -10.40 0.77 0.59
C LYS A 4 -9.00 0.26 0.91
N PRO A 5 -8.53 0.40 2.16
CA PRO A 5 -7.21 -0.09 2.58
C PRO A 5 -7.00 -1.59 2.32
N THR A 6 -8.06 -2.39 2.47
CA THR A 6 -8.04 -3.86 2.30
C THR A 6 -8.26 -4.33 0.88
N ASP A 7 -8.48 -3.41 -0.08
CA ASP A 7 -8.62 -3.81 -1.48
C ASP A 7 -7.31 -4.45 -1.96
N SER A 8 -7.40 -5.42 -2.86
CA SER A 8 -6.22 -5.97 -3.50
C SER A 8 -5.47 -4.88 -4.28
N ALA A 9 -4.15 -4.84 -4.14
CA ALA A 9 -3.27 -4.03 -4.98
C ALA A 9 -3.15 -4.58 -6.41
N PHE A 10 -3.54 -5.84 -6.61
CA PHE A 10 -3.44 -6.53 -7.90
C PHE A 10 -4.84 -6.84 -8.47
N PRO A 11 -5.00 -6.82 -9.80
CA PRO A 11 -6.23 -7.29 -10.43
C PRO A 11 -6.54 -8.73 -10.02
N TYR A 12 -7.79 -9.01 -9.69
CA TYR A 12 -8.25 -10.38 -9.53
C TYR A 12 -8.32 -11.04 -10.91
N SER A 13 -7.35 -11.89 -11.27
CA SER A 13 -7.52 -12.84 -12.37
C SER A 13 -8.41 -13.96 -11.84
N TYR A 14 -9.62 -14.07 -12.38
CA TYR A 14 -10.49 -15.21 -12.11
C TYR A 14 -10.42 -16.15 -13.31
N HIS A 15 -9.58 -17.19 -13.25
CA HIS A 15 -9.73 -18.36 -14.10
C HIS A 15 -10.50 -19.47 -13.36
N PRO A 16 -11.71 -19.83 -13.83
CA PRO A 16 -12.58 -20.80 -13.15
C PRO A 16 -11.99 -22.21 -13.00
N GLU A 17 -10.98 -22.56 -13.80
CA GLU A 17 -10.48 -23.94 -13.92
C GLU A 17 -9.09 -24.18 -13.31
N GLY A 18 -8.43 -23.17 -12.73
CA GLY A 18 -7.05 -23.35 -12.30
C GLY A 18 -6.41 -22.30 -11.40
N ASP A 19 -7.05 -21.16 -11.15
CA ASP A 19 -6.43 -20.14 -10.31
C ASP A 19 -6.70 -20.42 -8.82
N THR A 20 -5.66 -20.86 -8.11
CA THR A 20 -5.61 -20.69 -6.66
C THR A 20 -5.55 -19.20 -6.36
N PHE A 21 -6.61 -18.68 -5.73
CA PHE A 21 -6.64 -17.33 -5.18
C PHE A 21 -5.52 -17.18 -4.15
N ALA A 22 -4.38 -16.63 -4.57
CA ALA A 22 -3.35 -16.20 -3.64
C ALA A 22 -3.79 -14.86 -3.05
N ALA A 23 -3.83 -14.76 -1.72
CA ALA A 23 -3.99 -13.48 -1.07
C ALA A 23 -2.77 -12.60 -1.42
N GLY A 24 -2.94 -11.72 -2.40
CA GLY A 24 -1.94 -10.71 -2.76
C GLY A 24 -1.86 -9.62 -1.70
N MET A 25 -0.96 -8.66 -1.91
CA MET A 25 -0.88 -7.48 -1.04
C MET A 25 -2.14 -6.62 -1.18
N THR A 26 -2.55 -6.02 -0.07
CA THR A 26 -3.54 -4.96 -0.05
C THR A 26 -2.97 -3.65 -0.62
N LYS A 27 -3.82 -2.73 -1.08
CA LYS A 27 -3.39 -1.40 -1.56
C LYS A 27 -2.60 -0.65 -0.50
N ARG A 28 -3.03 -0.72 0.77
CA ARG A 28 -2.31 -0.10 1.89
C ARG A 28 -0.90 -0.65 2.04
N GLU A 29 -0.74 -1.97 2.04
CA GLU A 29 0.58 -2.62 2.14
C GLU A 29 1.47 -2.27 0.96
N TYR A 30 0.89 -2.27 -0.25
CA TYR A 30 1.61 -1.89 -1.46
C TYR A 30 2.10 -0.43 -1.40
N PHE A 31 1.23 0.52 -1.06
CA PHE A 31 1.61 1.93 -0.93
C PHE A 31 2.67 2.14 0.16
N ALA A 32 2.49 1.52 1.32
CA ALA A 32 3.48 1.59 2.40
C ALA A 32 4.85 1.07 1.95
N LEU A 33 4.92 -0.03 1.20
CA LEU A 33 6.19 -0.55 0.67
C LEU A 33 6.85 0.42 -0.33
N MET A 34 6.07 1.03 -1.23
CA MET A 34 6.58 2.01 -2.18
C MET A 34 7.13 3.26 -1.47
N LEU A 35 6.43 3.73 -0.42
CA LEU A 35 6.90 4.85 0.41
C LEU A 35 8.17 4.50 1.17
N MET A 36 8.25 3.30 1.77
CA MET A 36 9.48 2.83 2.43
C MET A 36 10.67 2.75 1.46
N GLN A 37 10.44 2.33 0.21
CA GLN A 37 11.46 2.36 -0.83
C GLN A 37 11.91 3.81 -1.13
N GLY A 38 10.95 4.73 -1.25
CA GLY A 38 11.23 6.16 -1.41
C GLY A 38 12.06 6.74 -0.27
N PHE A 39 11.70 6.44 0.98
CA PHE A 39 12.43 6.88 2.18
C PHE A 39 13.86 6.34 2.24
N ASN A 40 14.08 5.11 1.79
CA ASN A 40 15.44 4.56 1.69
C ASN A 40 16.28 5.26 0.62
N ALA A 41 15.64 5.76 -0.45
CA ALA A 41 16.33 6.45 -1.54
C ALA A 41 16.55 7.95 -1.26
N SER A 42 15.72 8.58 -0.43
CA SER A 42 15.73 10.03 -0.19
C SER A 42 16.71 10.52 0.88
N ASN A 43 17.53 9.63 1.47
CA ASN A 43 18.43 9.93 2.59
C ASN A 43 17.74 10.62 3.79
N VAL A 44 16.43 10.38 3.98
CA VAL A 44 15.72 10.87 5.16
C VAL A 44 16.24 10.13 6.40
N GLU A 45 16.59 10.88 7.44
CA GLU A 45 16.99 10.31 8.72
C GLU A 45 15.77 9.89 9.53
N PHE A 46 15.84 8.70 10.11
CA PHE A 46 14.84 8.16 11.02
C PHE A 46 15.54 7.70 12.29
N GLU A 47 14.88 7.86 13.42
CA GLU A 47 15.34 7.40 14.74
C GLU A 47 15.53 5.88 14.76
N ASP A 48 14.60 5.14 14.15
CA ASP A 48 14.67 3.68 14.01
C ASP A 48 13.88 3.16 12.78
N ILE A 49 14.04 1.87 12.48
CA ILE A 49 13.35 1.21 11.36
C ILE A 49 11.82 1.15 11.55
N TYR A 50 11.35 1.12 12.80
CA TYR A 50 9.93 1.10 13.11
C TYR A 50 9.28 2.47 12.90
N GLN A 51 9.99 3.57 13.15
CA GLN A 51 9.54 4.93 12.85
C GLN A 51 9.30 5.08 11.35
N LYS A 52 10.26 4.64 10.53
CA LYS A 52 10.12 4.61 9.06
C LYS A 52 8.89 3.82 8.63
N ALA A 53 8.69 2.63 9.18
CA ALA A 53 7.53 1.80 8.85
C ALA A 53 6.20 2.45 9.26
N ARG A 54 6.13 3.03 10.47
CA ARG A 54 4.93 3.76 10.94
C ARG A 54 4.61 4.95 10.07
N MET A 55 5.61 5.74 9.66
CA MET A 55 5.43 6.87 8.76
C MET A 55 4.90 6.42 7.39
N ALA A 56 5.48 5.36 6.82
CA ALA A 56 5.03 4.84 5.53
C ALA A 56 3.57 4.35 5.55
N VAL A 57 3.16 3.70 6.65
CA VAL A 57 1.77 3.28 6.84
C VAL A 57 0.83 4.47 6.98
N ALA A 58 1.21 5.48 7.78
CA ALA A 58 0.39 6.68 7.97
C ALA A 58 0.23 7.49 6.67
N GLU A 59 1.29 7.62 5.88
CA GLU A 59 1.23 8.29 4.57
C GLU A 59 0.45 7.48 3.53
N ALA A 60 0.49 6.14 3.60
CA ALA A 60 -0.36 5.29 2.76
C ALA A 60 -1.85 5.48 3.09
N ASP A 61 -2.19 5.60 4.37
CA ASP A 61 -3.56 5.87 4.80
C ASP A 61 -4.02 7.26 4.31
N ALA A 62 -3.18 8.30 4.47
CA ALA A 62 -3.46 9.65 3.97
C ALA A 62 -3.62 9.69 2.44
N LEU A 63 -2.81 8.92 1.70
CA LEU A 63 -2.94 8.81 0.25
C LEU A 63 -4.31 8.22 -0.15
N ILE A 64 -4.76 7.19 0.56
CA ILE A 64 -6.07 6.58 0.31
C ILE A 64 -7.20 7.59 0.58
N GLU A 65 -7.11 8.37 1.66
CA GLU A 65 -8.07 9.44 1.96
C GLU A 65 -8.13 10.45 0.82
N VAL A 66 -6.98 10.97 0.36
CA VAL A 66 -6.90 11.91 -0.76
C VAL A 66 -7.49 11.32 -2.04
N LEU A 67 -7.21 10.05 -2.35
CA LEU A 67 -7.76 9.40 -3.54
C LEU A 67 -9.30 9.29 -3.51
N ASN A 68 -9.88 9.17 -2.32
CA ASN A 68 -11.32 9.11 -2.13
C ASN A 68 -11.98 10.50 -2.09
N GLU A 69 -11.23 11.57 -1.81
CA GLU A 69 -11.73 12.95 -1.87
C GLU A 69 -11.82 13.53 -3.28
N VAL A 70 -11.08 12.96 -4.25
CA VAL A 70 -10.99 13.45 -5.64
C VAL A 70 -12.17 12.95 -6.51
N GLU A 71 -13.24 12.44 -5.90
CA GLU A 71 -14.47 11.99 -6.56
C GLU A 71 -15.70 12.89 -6.33
#